data_AF-A0A316SJN7-F1
#
_entry.id   AF-A0A316SJN7-F1
#
_cell.length_a   1.000
_cell.length_b   1.000
_cell.length_c   1.000
_cell.angle_alpha   90.00
_cell.angle_beta   90.00
_cell.angle_gamma   90.00
#
_symmetry.space_group_name_H-M   'P 1'
#
loop_
_entity.id
_entity.type
_entity.pdbx_description
1 polymer ?
#
loop_
_entity_poly.entity_id
_entity_poly.type
_entity_poly.pdbx_seq_one_letter_code
_entity_poly.pdbx_strand_id
1 'polypeptide(L)'
;WTSTSEGVNVEHKVFLHLYHDAALGERQTIALMRDLQIILDKKNANEAVDKKDWKKYSAFLFQNSKTQEWCLNAKKVQNACKYHGYFAIRTNTIDDPFQSLIIYRERNIVESAFRQFKVLNESDRLYATGTTYKGKLFIYMLAQAIRMMMCVTASNHQPNAKVLPGDSFDKAMLQMQRLQASRPAGKGIYIVKEIPKKTRDLFETFKIPFPKKQIKD
;
A
#
# COMPACT_ATOMS: atom_id res chain seq x y z
N TRP A 1 21.17 9.45 19.78
CA TRP A 1 19.75 9.47 20.19
C TRP A 1 19.56 8.46 21.29
N THR A 2 18.80 8.78 22.33
CA THR A 2 18.58 7.91 23.49
C THR A 2 17.20 7.25 23.40
N SER A 3 17.16 5.92 23.50
CA SER A 3 15.94 5.18 23.85
C SER A 3 16.06 4.65 25.27
N THR A 4 14.91 4.50 25.93
CA THR A 4 14.80 3.72 27.15
C THR A 4 14.19 2.37 26.81
N SER A 5 14.91 1.29 27.08
CA SER A 5 14.40 -0.08 27.00
C SER A 5 14.70 -0.77 28.32
N GLU A 6 13.70 -1.38 28.94
CA GLU A 6 13.83 -2.09 30.22
C GLU A 6 14.46 -1.24 31.35
N GLY A 7 14.20 0.07 31.36
CA GLY A 7 14.73 0.99 32.37
C GLY A 7 16.19 1.40 32.17
N VAL A 8 16.86 0.93 31.11
CA VAL A 8 18.22 1.34 30.75
C VAL A 8 18.17 2.32 29.57
N ASN A 9 18.89 3.43 29.70
CA ASN A 9 19.06 4.39 28.62
C ASN A 9 20.20 3.93 27.72
N VAL A 10 19.90 3.69 26.44
CA VAL A 10 20.87 3.26 25.44
C VAL A 10 21.07 4.39 24.43
N GLU A 11 22.33 4.78 24.23
CA GLU A 11 22.70 5.70 23.16
C GLU A 11 22.87 4.98 21.84
N HIS A 12 22.14 5.46 20.83
CA HIS A 12 22.22 4.98 19.47
C HIS A 12 22.82 6.06 18.56
N LYS A 13 23.84 5.67 17.79
CA LYS A 13 24.21 6.39 16.58
C LYS A 13 23.05 6.28 15.59
N VAL A 14 22.59 7.42 15.11
CA VAL A 14 21.48 7.50 14.16
C VAL A 14 21.88 8.41 13.01
N PHE A 15 21.40 8.05 11.82
CA PHE A 15 21.50 8.84 10.61
C PHE A 15 20.15 9.52 10.37
N LEU A 16 20.19 10.80 10.04
CA LEU A 16 19.03 11.59 9.65
C LEU A 16 19.19 12.00 8.20
N HIS A 17 18.36 11.41 7.35
CA HIS A 17 18.37 11.65 5.91
C HIS A 17 17.21 12.58 5.54
N LEU A 18 17.52 13.67 4.84
CA LEU A 18 16.53 14.67 4.41
C LEU A 18 16.26 14.50 2.91
N TYR A 19 14.99 14.47 2.54
CA TYR A 19 14.56 14.25 1.17
C TYR A 19 13.60 15.34 0.72
N HIS A 20 13.59 15.57 -0.60
CA HIS A 20 12.61 16.39 -1.29
C HIS A 20 12.04 15.63 -2.48
N ASP A 21 10.73 15.42 -2.47
CA ASP A 21 9.96 14.82 -3.56
C ASP A 21 9.01 15.88 -4.12
N ALA A 22 9.36 16.42 -5.30
CA ALA A 22 8.60 17.48 -5.95
C ALA A 22 7.17 17.03 -6.31
N ALA A 23 6.99 15.78 -6.75
CA ALA A 23 5.68 15.24 -7.11
C ALA A 23 4.79 15.00 -5.88
N LEU A 24 5.39 14.60 -4.75
CA LEU A 24 4.69 14.60 -3.47
C LEU A 24 4.31 16.02 -3.05
N GLY A 25 5.22 16.98 -3.20
CA GLY A 25 4.98 18.36 -2.83
C GLY A 25 3.86 19.02 -3.64
N GLU A 26 3.80 18.77 -4.94
CA GLU A 26 2.72 19.20 -5.81
C GLU A 26 1.37 18.59 -5.37
N ARG A 27 1.33 17.27 -5.15
CA ARG A 27 0.10 16.58 -4.68
C ARG A 27 -0.40 17.13 -3.33
N GLN A 28 0.50 17.39 -2.39
CA GLN A 28 0.15 17.99 -1.09
C GLN A 28 -0.37 19.42 -1.26
N THR A 29 0.25 20.21 -2.15
CA THR A 29 -0.20 21.57 -2.46
C THR A 29 -1.59 21.57 -3.09
N ILE A 30 -1.82 20.73 -4.10
CA ILE A 30 -3.13 20.60 -4.75
C ILE A 30 -4.19 20.16 -3.73
N ALA A 31 -3.89 19.18 -2.88
CA ALA A 31 -4.83 18.71 -1.86
C ALA A 31 -5.18 19.82 -0.85
N LEU A 32 -4.19 20.57 -0.36
CA LEU A 32 -4.41 21.70 0.53
C LEU A 32 -5.28 22.77 -0.13
N MET A 33 -4.92 23.19 -1.36
CA MET A 33 -5.66 24.24 -2.07
C MET A 33 -7.10 23.82 -2.35
N ARG A 34 -7.32 22.56 -2.76
CA ARG A 34 -8.65 22.01 -2.99
C ARG A 34 -9.50 22.05 -1.71
N ASP A 35 -8.95 21.58 -0.59
CA ASP A 35 -9.68 21.55 0.69
C ASP A 35 -9.97 22.98 1.19
N LEU A 36 -9.03 23.92 1.01
CA LEU A 36 -9.23 25.33 1.35
C LEU A 36 -10.31 25.97 0.47
N GLN A 37 -10.33 25.68 -0.83
CA GLN A 37 -11.34 26.21 -1.75
C GLN A 37 -12.75 25.73 -1.36
N ILE A 38 -12.90 24.43 -1.06
CA ILE A 38 -14.19 23.87 -0.60
C ILE A 38 -14.71 24.60 0.64
N ILE A 39 -13.84 24.90 1.60
CA ILE A 39 -14.23 25.58 2.84
C ILE A 39 -14.52 27.06 2.58
N LEU A 40 -13.73 27.71 1.73
CA LEU A 40 -13.92 29.10 1.32
C LEU A 40 -15.28 29.28 0.64
N ASP A 41 -15.61 28.42 -0.31
CA ASP A 41 -16.89 28.43 -1.04
C ASP A 41 -18.06 28.26 -0.07
N LYS A 42 -17.99 27.28 0.84
CA LYS A 42 -19.02 27.09 1.88
C LYS A 42 -19.18 28.31 2.76
N LYS A 43 -18.09 28.95 3.19
CA LYS A 43 -18.15 30.14 4.04
C LYS A 43 -18.72 31.35 3.32
N ASN A 44 -18.39 31.54 2.04
CA ASN A 44 -18.96 32.61 1.23
C ASN A 44 -20.43 32.35 0.87
N ALA A 45 -20.85 31.09 0.77
CA ALA A 45 -22.25 30.69 0.60
C ALA A 45 -23.06 30.69 1.92
N ASN A 46 -22.45 31.08 3.06
CA ASN A 46 -23.05 31.00 4.40
C ASN A 46 -23.49 29.58 4.82
N GLU A 47 -22.85 28.55 4.29
CA GLU A 47 -23.08 27.16 4.66
C GLU A 47 -22.29 26.74 5.91
N ALA A 48 -22.82 25.73 6.62
CA ALA A 48 -22.13 25.13 7.74
C ALA A 48 -20.89 24.35 7.27
N VAL A 49 -19.75 24.60 7.93
CA VAL A 49 -18.51 23.84 7.74
C VAL A 49 -18.36 22.88 8.91
N ASP A 50 -17.91 21.66 8.63
CA ASP A 50 -17.65 20.66 9.66
C ASP A 50 -16.63 21.19 10.69
N LYS A 51 -16.84 20.87 11.97
CA LYS A 51 -16.01 21.39 13.08
C LYS A 51 -14.56 20.93 12.96
N LYS A 52 -14.31 19.71 12.48
CA LYS A 52 -12.96 19.16 12.30
C LYS A 52 -12.21 19.90 11.20
N ASP A 53 -12.88 20.12 10.08
CA ASP A 53 -12.32 20.86 8.94
C ASP A 53 -12.06 22.32 9.33
N TRP A 54 -13.00 22.96 10.02
CA TRP A 54 -12.80 24.33 10.50
C TRP A 54 -11.61 24.43 11.46
N LYS A 55 -11.49 23.52 12.43
CA LYS A 55 -10.35 23.50 13.35
C LYS A 55 -9.01 23.38 12.61
N LYS A 56 -8.99 22.58 11.55
CA LYS A 56 -7.78 22.33 10.75
C LYS A 56 -7.41 23.51 9.85
N TYR A 57 -8.40 24.14 9.22
CA TYR A 57 -8.17 25.07 8.11
C TYR A 57 -8.47 26.55 8.40
N SER A 58 -9.19 26.86 9.49
CA SER A 58 -9.56 28.24 9.85
C SER A 58 -8.37 29.19 9.92
N ALA A 59 -7.20 28.71 10.33
CA ALA A 59 -5.99 29.52 10.40
C ALA A 59 -5.60 30.13 9.04
N PHE A 60 -5.94 29.48 7.91
CA PHE A 60 -5.63 29.93 6.55
C PHE A 60 -6.67 30.90 5.98
N LEU A 61 -7.77 31.14 6.69
CA LEU A 61 -8.90 31.93 6.23
C LEU A 61 -9.02 33.19 7.09
N PHE A 62 -9.46 34.28 6.50
CA PHE A 62 -9.85 35.48 7.23
C PHE A 62 -11.04 36.13 6.53
N GLN A 63 -11.85 36.86 7.29
CA GLN A 63 -12.93 37.66 6.72
C GLN A 63 -12.41 39.06 6.43
N ASN A 64 -12.62 39.54 5.21
CA ASN A 64 -12.23 40.88 4.81
C ASN A 64 -13.16 41.89 5.50
N SER A 65 -12.61 42.79 6.30
CA SER A 65 -13.40 43.78 7.05
C SER A 65 -14.21 44.72 6.14
N LYS A 66 -13.77 44.93 4.89
CA LYS A 66 -14.43 45.84 3.94
C LYS A 66 -15.54 45.16 3.14
N THR A 67 -15.25 44.00 2.54
CA THR A 67 -16.21 43.29 1.66
C THR A 67 -17.07 42.27 2.42
N GLN A 68 -16.73 41.97 3.67
CA GLN A 68 -17.33 40.90 4.48
C GLN A 68 -17.20 39.48 3.89
N GLU A 69 -16.45 39.33 2.79
CA GLU A 69 -16.16 38.05 2.15
C GLU A 69 -15.02 37.33 2.86
N TRP A 70 -15.06 36.01 2.84
CA TRP A 70 -13.95 35.18 3.28
C TRP A 70 -12.87 35.14 2.20
N CYS A 71 -11.61 35.23 2.63
CA CYS A 71 -10.42 35.23 1.79
C CYS A 71 -9.33 34.31 2.36
N LEU A 72 -8.41 33.86 1.50
CA LEU A 72 -7.24 33.09 1.90
C LEU A 72 -6.11 33.99 2.41
N ASN A 73 -5.51 33.62 3.53
CA ASN A 73 -4.28 34.22 4.02
C ASN A 73 -3.09 33.66 3.22
N ALA A 74 -2.73 34.36 2.13
CA ALA A 74 -1.67 33.96 1.22
C ALA A 74 -0.34 33.65 1.93
N LYS A 75 0.05 34.42 2.96
CA LYS A 75 1.29 34.21 3.72
C LYS A 75 1.29 32.89 4.48
N LYS A 76 0.16 32.55 5.12
CA LYS A 76 0.04 31.27 5.84
C LYS A 76 -0.02 30.08 4.89
N VAL A 77 -0.71 30.22 3.76
CA VAL A 77 -0.76 29.19 2.73
C VAL A 77 0.63 28.96 2.14
N GLN A 78 1.35 30.01 1.77
CA GLN A 78 2.73 29.94 1.28
C GLN A 78 3.66 29.25 2.29
N ASN A 79 3.55 29.61 3.58
CA ASN A 79 4.36 28.99 4.63
C ASN A 79 4.06 27.49 4.81
N ALA A 80 2.80 27.06 4.67
CA ALA A 80 2.44 25.65 4.70
C ALA A 80 3.01 24.91 3.47
N CYS A 81 2.86 25.50 2.28
CA CYS A 81 3.37 24.93 1.04
C CYS A 81 4.90 24.85 0.99
N LYS A 82 5.62 25.72 1.71
CA LYS A 82 7.10 25.77 1.73
C LYS A 82 7.75 24.42 2.04
N TYR A 83 7.14 23.63 2.92
CA TYR A 83 7.67 22.33 3.36
C TYR A 83 6.97 21.13 2.69
N HIS A 84 6.08 21.38 1.72
CA HIS A 84 5.50 20.28 0.95
C HIS A 84 6.59 19.53 0.16
N GLY A 85 6.48 18.21 0.12
CA GLY A 85 7.45 17.34 -0.54
C GLY A 85 8.71 17.06 0.29
N TYR A 86 8.94 17.81 1.37
CA TYR A 86 10.04 17.54 2.29
C TYR A 86 9.66 16.49 3.33
N PHE A 87 10.54 15.55 3.56
CA PHE A 87 10.41 14.56 4.63
C PHE A 87 11.78 14.09 5.09
N ALA A 88 11.82 13.50 6.29
CA ALA A 88 13.05 12.98 6.87
C ALA A 88 12.87 11.51 7.23
N ILE A 89 13.89 10.71 6.94
CA ILE A 89 13.98 9.33 7.42
C ILE A 89 15.11 9.29 8.45
N ARG A 90 14.78 8.74 9.62
CA ARG A 90 15.75 8.46 10.66
C ARG A 90 15.95 6.97 10.76
N THR A 91 17.21 6.54 10.79
CA THR A 91 17.59 5.13 10.84
C THR A 91 18.85 4.98 11.69
N ASN A 92 18.95 3.86 12.41
CA ASN A 92 20.14 3.51 13.20
C ASN A 92 21.06 2.53 12.46
N THR A 93 20.67 2.05 11.27
CA THR A 93 21.37 0.98 10.55
C THR A 93 21.83 1.36 9.16
N ILE A 94 21.17 2.31 8.49
CA ILE A 94 21.45 2.64 7.08
C ILE A 94 22.10 4.02 6.99
N ASP A 95 23.37 4.06 6.61
CA ASP A 95 24.10 5.32 6.43
C ASP A 95 23.86 5.94 5.04
N ASP A 96 23.65 5.13 3.99
CA ASP A 96 23.40 5.62 2.64
C ASP A 96 21.98 6.20 2.52
N PRO A 97 21.83 7.50 2.20
CA PRO A 97 20.53 8.12 2.01
C PRO A 97 19.72 7.50 0.87
N PHE A 98 20.37 6.99 -0.20
CA PHE A 98 19.63 6.41 -1.33
C PHE A 98 19.05 5.03 -0.97
N GLN A 99 19.83 4.16 -0.33
CA GLN A 99 19.35 2.88 0.18
C GLN A 99 18.23 3.08 1.22
N SER A 100 18.37 4.04 2.13
CA SER A 100 17.33 4.39 3.10
C SER A 100 16.02 4.79 2.41
N LEU A 101 16.10 5.57 1.32
CA LEU A 101 14.93 5.94 0.54
C LEU A 101 14.29 4.76 -0.18
N ILE A 102 15.08 3.84 -0.72
CA ILE A 102 14.58 2.61 -1.37
C ILE A 102 13.79 1.77 -0.36
N ILE A 103 14.37 1.48 0.80
CA ILE A 103 13.71 0.70 1.87
C ILE A 103 12.45 1.41 2.36
N TYR A 104 12.48 2.73 2.51
CA TYR A 104 11.29 3.49 2.87
C TYR A 104 10.20 3.44 1.80
N ARG A 105 10.56 3.46 0.51
CA ARG A 105 9.60 3.29 -0.59
C ARG A 105 9.02 1.87 -0.62
N GLU A 106 9.77 0.85 -0.24
CA GLU A 106 9.25 -0.52 -0.12
C GLU A 106 8.14 -0.64 0.93
N ARG A 107 8.10 0.25 1.93
CA ARG A 107 6.95 0.35 2.84
C ARG A 107 5.62 0.52 2.11
N ASN A 108 5.60 1.23 0.97
CA ASN A 108 4.38 1.39 0.17
C ASN A 108 3.86 0.05 -0.38
N ILE A 109 4.73 -0.95 -0.58
CA ILE A 109 4.33 -2.30 -0.98
C ILE A 109 3.52 -2.94 0.15
N VAL A 110 3.97 -2.79 1.40
CA VAL A 110 3.28 -3.29 2.59
C VAL A 110 1.93 -2.59 2.77
N GLU A 111 1.88 -1.25 2.66
CA GLU A 111 0.62 -0.50 2.76
C GLU A 111 -0.37 -0.87 1.65
N SER A 112 0.14 -1.09 0.43
CA SER A 112 -0.69 -1.53 -0.69
C SER A 112 -1.19 -2.96 -0.48
N ALA A 113 -0.37 -3.84 0.10
CA ALA A 113 -0.78 -5.18 0.50
C ALA A 113 -1.91 -5.14 1.52
N PHE A 114 -1.83 -4.29 2.55
CA PHE A 114 -2.89 -4.13 3.55
C PHE A 114 -4.17 -3.50 2.97
N ARG A 115 -4.06 -2.54 2.05
CA ARG A 115 -5.24 -2.01 1.35
C ARG A 115 -5.94 -3.09 0.54
N GLN A 116 -5.20 -3.87 -0.24
CA GLN A 116 -5.77 -4.99 -1.00
C GLN A 116 -6.38 -6.05 -0.08
N PHE A 117 -5.72 -6.35 1.03
CA PHE A 117 -6.22 -7.29 2.04
C PHE A 117 -7.60 -6.91 2.56
N LYS A 118 -7.82 -5.62 2.86
CA LYS A 118 -9.11 -5.11 3.32
C LYS A 118 -10.21 -5.27 2.28
N VAL A 119 -9.89 -4.94 1.03
CA VAL A 119 -10.86 -4.96 -0.08
C VAL A 119 -11.20 -6.38 -0.51
N LEU A 120 -10.19 -7.22 -0.76
CA LEU A 120 -10.38 -8.56 -1.36
C LEU A 120 -10.93 -9.59 -0.38
N ASN A 121 -10.55 -9.50 0.90
CA ASN A 121 -10.91 -10.51 1.91
C ASN A 121 -12.02 -10.03 2.85
N GLU A 122 -12.66 -8.89 2.54
CA GLU A 122 -13.59 -8.20 3.44
C GLU A 122 -13.05 -8.11 4.87
N SER A 123 -11.73 -7.92 5.02
CA SER A 123 -11.08 -8.13 6.30
C SER A 123 -11.50 -7.13 7.37
N ASP A 124 -12.04 -5.98 6.97
CA ASP A 124 -12.65 -5.01 7.90
C ASP A 124 -13.96 -5.56 8.52
N ARG A 125 -14.54 -6.63 7.96
CA ARG A 125 -15.77 -7.30 8.38
C ARG A 125 -15.56 -8.82 8.52
N LEU A 126 -14.44 -9.23 9.10
CA LEU A 126 -14.16 -10.63 9.41
C LEU A 126 -15.21 -11.20 10.38
N TYR A 127 -16.26 -11.83 9.85
CA TYR A 127 -17.30 -12.52 10.64
C TYR A 127 -16.74 -13.78 11.32
N ALA A 128 -16.02 -13.62 12.43
CA ALA A 128 -15.48 -14.68 13.26
C ALA A 128 -15.26 -14.19 14.69
N THR A 129 -15.36 -15.07 15.68
CA THR A 129 -15.15 -14.75 17.11
C THR A 129 -13.99 -15.56 17.70
N GLY A 130 -13.39 -15.05 18.78
CA GLY A 130 -12.41 -15.76 19.59
C GLY A 130 -11.21 -16.34 18.82
N THR A 131 -10.99 -17.64 18.95
CA THR A 131 -9.88 -18.37 18.31
C THR A 131 -10.06 -18.52 16.79
N THR A 132 -11.29 -18.67 16.31
CA THR A 132 -11.62 -18.73 14.88
C THR A 132 -11.22 -17.46 14.15
N TYR A 133 -11.37 -16.30 14.80
CA TYR A 133 -10.91 -15.02 14.25
C TYR A 133 -9.40 -15.03 13.99
N LYS A 134 -8.60 -15.48 14.97
CA LYS A 134 -7.14 -15.57 14.85
C LYS A 134 -6.72 -16.52 13.72
N GLY A 135 -7.34 -17.71 13.65
CA GLY A 135 -7.07 -18.68 12.59
C GLY A 135 -7.40 -18.14 11.20
N LYS A 136 -8.57 -17.51 11.04
CA LYS A 136 -8.99 -16.92 9.76
C LYS A 136 -8.08 -15.77 9.34
N LEU A 137 -7.70 -14.90 10.28
CA LEU A 137 -6.74 -13.82 10.03
C LEU A 137 -5.38 -14.36 9.58
N PHE A 138 -4.88 -15.42 10.24
CA PHE A 138 -3.62 -16.07 9.86
C PHE A 138 -3.66 -16.61 8.42
N ILE A 139 -4.69 -17.36 8.06
CA ILE A 139 -4.83 -17.92 6.70
C ILE A 139 -4.93 -16.80 5.65
N TYR A 140 -5.70 -15.74 5.93
CA TYR A 140 -5.80 -14.62 5.01
C TYR A 140 -4.48 -13.85 4.87
N MET A 141 -3.74 -13.65 5.96
CA MET A 141 -2.41 -13.03 5.91
C MET A 141 -1.43 -13.87 5.09
N LEU A 142 -1.45 -15.21 5.25
CA LEU A 142 -0.63 -16.11 4.46
C LEU A 142 -0.99 -16.04 2.96
N ALA A 143 -2.28 -16.12 2.64
CA ALA A 143 -2.77 -15.99 1.26
C ALA A 143 -2.37 -14.65 0.64
N GLN A 144 -2.47 -13.56 1.39
CA GLN A 144 -2.09 -12.23 0.94
C GLN A 144 -0.59 -12.11 0.73
N ALA A 145 0.24 -12.67 1.61
CA ALA A 145 1.69 -12.70 1.43
C ALA A 145 2.07 -13.45 0.15
N ILE A 146 1.46 -14.62 -0.11
CA ILE A 146 1.68 -15.39 -1.34
C ILE A 146 1.26 -14.59 -2.57
N ARG A 147 0.06 -13.97 -2.55
CA ARG A 147 -0.41 -13.10 -3.63
C ARG A 147 0.58 -11.98 -3.92
N MET A 148 1.07 -11.29 -2.88
CA MET A 148 2.04 -10.21 -3.03
C MET A 148 3.37 -10.69 -3.63
N MET A 149 3.89 -11.84 -3.20
CA MET A 149 5.08 -12.44 -3.81
C MET A 149 4.87 -12.73 -5.30
N MET A 150 3.72 -13.27 -5.67
CA MET A 150 3.38 -13.54 -7.07
C MET A 150 3.24 -12.25 -7.89
N CYS A 151 2.60 -11.21 -7.36
CA CYS A 151 2.45 -9.91 -8.02
C CYS A 151 3.80 -9.22 -8.25
N VAL A 152 4.68 -9.21 -7.25
CA VAL A 152 6.05 -8.66 -7.38
C VAL A 152 6.83 -9.46 -8.41
N THR A 153 6.74 -10.79 -8.38
CA THR A 153 7.45 -11.64 -9.34
C THR A 153 6.96 -11.40 -10.78
N ALA A 154 5.66 -11.31 -10.99
CA ALA A 154 5.08 -10.99 -12.31
C ALA A 154 5.51 -9.60 -12.80
N SER A 155 5.51 -8.59 -11.92
CA SER A 155 5.95 -7.22 -12.24
C SER A 155 7.44 -7.17 -12.64
N ASN A 156 8.26 -7.98 -11.98
CA ASN A 156 9.70 -8.09 -12.26
C ASN A 156 10.02 -8.99 -13.46
N HIS A 157 9.08 -9.83 -13.92
CA HIS A 157 9.32 -10.76 -15.02
C HIS A 157 9.50 -10.04 -16.36
N GLN A 158 8.61 -9.08 -16.67
CA GLN A 158 8.76 -8.16 -17.80
C GLN A 158 8.25 -6.78 -17.40
N PRO A 159 9.14 -5.86 -17.00
CA PRO A 159 8.77 -4.50 -16.64
C PRO A 159 8.03 -3.82 -17.81
N ASN A 160 6.85 -3.27 -17.54
CA ASN A 160 5.99 -2.54 -18.51
C ASN A 160 5.29 -3.39 -19.59
N ALA A 161 5.31 -4.72 -19.49
CA ALA A 161 4.51 -5.59 -20.36
C ALA A 161 3.26 -6.10 -19.63
N LYS A 162 2.20 -6.43 -20.38
CA LYS A 162 1.03 -7.14 -19.84
C LYS A 162 1.40 -8.62 -19.63
N VAL A 163 2.01 -8.89 -18.47
CA VAL A 163 2.51 -10.24 -18.13
C VAL A 163 1.37 -11.18 -17.73
N LEU A 164 0.29 -10.64 -17.16
CA LEU A 164 -0.86 -11.42 -16.71
C LEU A 164 -1.98 -11.48 -17.76
N PRO A 165 -2.77 -12.57 -17.80
CA PRO A 165 -3.93 -12.70 -18.68
C PRO A 165 -4.92 -11.55 -18.50
N GLY A 166 -5.04 -10.71 -19.54
CA GLY A 166 -5.89 -9.51 -19.49
C GLY A 166 -5.50 -8.54 -18.39
N ASP A 167 -4.22 -8.52 -18.00
CA ASP A 167 -3.64 -7.68 -16.94
C ASP A 167 -4.34 -7.83 -15.57
N SER A 168 -4.84 -9.04 -15.30
CA SER A 168 -5.60 -9.35 -14.09
C SER A 168 -5.05 -10.57 -13.38
N PHE A 169 -4.70 -10.38 -12.11
CA PHE A 169 -4.28 -11.49 -11.24
C PHE A 169 -5.41 -12.52 -11.05
N ASP A 170 -6.66 -12.07 -10.98
CA ASP A 170 -7.78 -12.98 -10.75
C ASP A 170 -8.03 -13.86 -11.99
N LYS A 171 -7.85 -13.32 -13.20
CA LYS A 171 -7.84 -14.12 -14.44
C LYS A 171 -6.68 -15.11 -14.47
N ALA A 172 -5.49 -14.71 -14.02
CA ALA A 172 -4.36 -15.62 -13.88
C ALA A 172 -4.69 -16.77 -12.92
N MET A 173 -5.32 -16.46 -11.78
CA MET A 173 -5.66 -17.45 -10.76
C MET A 173 -6.78 -18.38 -11.22
N LEU A 174 -7.81 -17.88 -11.92
CA LEU A 174 -8.84 -18.70 -12.58
C LEU A 174 -8.24 -19.68 -13.60
N GLN A 175 -7.20 -19.25 -14.31
CA GLN A 175 -6.51 -20.12 -15.25
C GLN A 175 -5.69 -21.20 -14.54
N MET A 176 -5.05 -20.88 -13.41
CA MET A 176 -4.34 -21.84 -12.57
C MET A 176 -5.28 -22.81 -11.84
N GLN A 177 -6.51 -22.41 -11.51
CA GLN A 177 -7.51 -23.30 -10.88
C GLN A 177 -7.85 -24.55 -11.72
N ARG A 178 -7.55 -24.54 -13.03
CA ARG A 178 -7.73 -25.70 -13.91
C ARG A 178 -6.67 -26.79 -13.69
N LEU A 179 -5.62 -26.50 -12.93
CA LEU A 179 -4.59 -27.46 -12.56
C LEU A 179 -5.19 -28.49 -11.60
N GLN A 180 -5.27 -29.73 -12.05
CA GLN A 180 -5.84 -30.83 -11.28
C GLN A 180 -4.94 -32.06 -11.40
N ALA A 181 -4.85 -32.82 -10.31
CA ALA A 181 -4.31 -34.16 -10.32
C ALA A 181 -5.44 -35.16 -10.04
N SER A 182 -5.45 -36.29 -10.74
CA SER A 182 -6.38 -37.40 -10.48
C SER A 182 -5.66 -38.52 -9.75
N ARG A 183 -6.38 -39.23 -8.88
CA ARG A 183 -5.88 -40.40 -8.16
C ARG A 183 -6.54 -41.66 -8.74
N PRO A 184 -5.83 -42.47 -9.53
CA PRO A 184 -6.35 -43.77 -9.93
C PRO A 184 -6.53 -44.68 -8.73
N ALA A 185 -7.62 -45.44 -8.71
CA ALA A 185 -7.87 -46.42 -7.65
C ALA A 185 -6.71 -47.42 -7.53
N GLY A 186 -6.30 -47.71 -6.28
CA GLY A 186 -5.30 -48.73 -5.97
C GLY A 186 -3.84 -48.38 -6.26
N LYS A 187 -3.51 -47.21 -6.84
CA LYS A 187 -2.12 -46.87 -7.18
C LYS A 187 -1.38 -46.01 -6.15
N GLY A 188 -2.08 -45.41 -5.17
CA GLY A 188 -1.45 -44.56 -4.15
C GLY A 188 -0.68 -43.35 -4.70
N ILE A 189 -0.96 -42.94 -5.93
CA ILE A 189 -0.28 -41.82 -6.60
C ILE A 189 -1.30 -40.86 -7.22
N TYR A 190 -0.96 -39.58 -7.21
CA TYR A 190 -1.66 -38.54 -7.95
C TYR A 190 -0.97 -38.31 -9.29
N ILE A 191 -1.73 -38.35 -10.38
CA ILE A 191 -1.25 -38.09 -11.73
C ILE A 191 -1.73 -36.69 -12.13
N VAL A 192 -0.79 -35.79 -12.40
CA VAL A 192 -1.10 -34.44 -12.86
C VAL A 192 -1.53 -34.51 -14.32
N LYS A 193 -2.68 -33.88 -14.64
CA LYS A 193 -3.16 -33.77 -16.02
C LYS A 193 -2.21 -32.91 -16.87
N GLU A 194 -2.31 -33.04 -18.18
CA GLU A 194 -1.55 -32.19 -19.09
C GLU A 194 -1.85 -30.70 -18.84
N ILE A 195 -0.79 -29.89 -18.74
CA ILE A 195 -0.90 -28.47 -18.44
C ILE A 195 -0.84 -27.67 -19.76
N PRO A 196 -1.92 -26.94 -20.11
CA PRO A 196 -1.93 -26.11 -21.32
C PRO A 196 -0.79 -25.09 -21.32
N LYS A 197 -0.26 -24.76 -22.51
CA LYS A 197 0.86 -23.81 -22.65
C LYS A 197 0.63 -22.50 -21.89
N LYS A 198 -0.54 -21.87 -22.08
CA LYS A 198 -0.88 -20.62 -21.39
C LYS A 198 -0.73 -20.72 -19.86
N THR A 199 -1.05 -21.88 -19.27
CA THR A 199 -0.90 -22.08 -17.81
C THR A 199 0.54 -22.37 -17.45
N ARG A 200 1.31 -23.03 -18.32
CA ARG A 200 2.74 -23.21 -18.14
C ARG A 200 3.50 -21.88 -18.13
N ASP A 201 3.14 -20.97 -19.03
CA ASP A 201 3.73 -19.63 -19.08
C ASP A 201 3.53 -18.86 -17.75
N LEU A 202 2.43 -19.11 -17.03
CA LEU A 202 2.20 -18.55 -15.69
C LEU A 202 3.15 -19.10 -14.62
N PHE A 203 3.54 -20.38 -14.69
CA PHE A 203 4.55 -20.93 -13.77
C PHE A 203 5.90 -20.24 -13.95
N GLU A 204 6.30 -20.00 -15.19
CA GLU A 204 7.53 -19.26 -15.52
C GLU A 204 7.44 -17.80 -15.04
N THR A 205 6.29 -17.16 -15.28
CA THR A 205 6.00 -15.79 -14.84
C THR A 205 6.14 -15.64 -13.34
N PHE A 206 5.57 -16.59 -12.57
CA PHE A 206 5.61 -16.58 -11.11
C PHE A 206 6.87 -17.25 -10.53
N LYS A 207 7.79 -17.73 -11.37
CA LYS A 207 8.99 -18.49 -10.98
C LYS A 207 8.67 -19.68 -10.08
N ILE A 208 7.55 -20.36 -10.34
CA ILE A 208 7.10 -21.55 -9.62
C ILE A 208 7.54 -22.78 -10.41
N PRO A 209 8.15 -23.81 -9.79
CA PRO A 209 8.50 -25.03 -10.49
C PRO A 209 7.25 -25.77 -10.98
N PHE A 210 7.36 -26.43 -12.15
CA PHE A 210 6.30 -27.28 -12.64
C PHE A 210 6.04 -28.45 -11.69
N PRO A 211 4.76 -28.82 -11.47
CA PRO A 211 4.45 -29.99 -10.68
C PRO A 211 4.96 -31.25 -11.38
N LYS A 212 5.46 -32.21 -10.59
CA LYS A 212 5.87 -33.52 -11.12
C LYS A 212 4.65 -34.23 -11.71
N LYS A 213 4.85 -34.97 -12.81
CA LYS A 213 3.78 -35.75 -13.47
C LYS A 213 3.12 -36.75 -12.52
N GLN A 214 3.91 -37.28 -11.57
CA GLN A 214 3.44 -38.18 -10.52
C GLN A 214 3.83 -37.60 -9.17
N ILE A 215 2.86 -37.54 -8.26
CA ILE A 215 3.04 -37.12 -6.87
C ILE A 215 2.68 -38.33 -6.02
N LYS A 216 3.63 -38.82 -5.22
CA LYS A 216 3.39 -39.92 -4.27
C LYS A 216 2.78 -39.33 -2.99
N ASP A 217 1.85 -40.08 -2.40
CA ASP A 217 1.45 -39.85 -1.00
C ASP A 217 2.64 -40.07 -0.05
#